data_AF-A0A6P3GY96-F1
#
_entry.id   AF-A0A6P3GY96-F1
#
_cell.length_a   1.000
_cell.length_b   1.000
_cell.length_c   1.000
_cell.angle_alpha   90.00
_cell.angle_beta   90.00
_cell.angle_gamma   90.00
#
_symmetry.space_group_name_H-M   'P 1'
#
loop_
_entity.id
_entity.type
_entity.pdbx_description
1 polymer ?
#
loop_
_entity_poly.entity_id
_entity_poly.type
_entity_poly.pdbx_seq_one_letter_code
_entity_poly.pdbx_strand_id
1 'polypeptide(L)'
;MTAAVFFGCAFIAFGPALALYIFTIVTEPLRIIFLIIGAFFWLVSLLFSSLIWFTTATLIGNKDEPREKYLLIFGVLISVLIQEMFRFAYYKLLKKASEGLKTINPYEKAPSMRLLAYEPFYMEKAM
;
A
#
# COMPACT_ATOMS: atom_id res chain seq x y z
N MET A 1 -19.47 0.20 -24.87
CA MET A 1 -19.40 1.19 -23.78
C MET A 1 -18.45 2.29 -24.19
N THR A 2 -18.88 3.55 -24.09
CA THR A 2 -18.23 4.71 -24.73
C THR A 2 -16.95 5.14 -24.03
N ALA A 3 -15.95 5.61 -24.79
CA ALA A 3 -14.66 6.07 -24.27
C ALA A 3 -14.79 7.14 -23.17
N ALA A 4 -15.83 7.98 -23.24
CA ALA A 4 -16.13 8.98 -22.21
C ALA A 4 -16.33 8.38 -20.81
N VAL A 5 -17.02 7.24 -20.71
CA VAL A 5 -17.24 6.55 -19.42
C VAL A 5 -15.94 5.96 -18.89
N PHE A 6 -15.12 5.38 -19.77
CA PHE A 6 -13.79 4.86 -19.40
C PHE A 6 -12.90 5.96 -18.81
N PHE A 7 -12.75 7.09 -19.51
CA PHE A 7 -11.93 8.20 -19.02
C PHE A 7 -12.51 8.85 -17.76
N GLY A 8 -13.84 8.97 -17.67
CA GLY A 8 -14.51 9.45 -16.46
C GLY A 8 -14.19 8.58 -15.23
N CYS A 9 -14.36 7.26 -15.33
CA CYS A 9 -14.05 6.34 -14.24
C CYS A 9 -12.55 6.30 -13.91
N ALA A 10 -11.68 6.32 -14.92
CA ALA A 10 -10.24 6.29 -14.73
C ALA A 10 -9.73 7.54 -13.98
N PHE A 11 -10.20 8.74 -14.33
CA PHE A 11 -9.81 9.96 -13.64
C PHE A 11 -10.39 10.07 -12.23
N ILE A 12 -11.58 9.52 -11.97
CA ILE A 12 -12.11 9.44 -10.60
C ILE A 12 -11.27 8.48 -9.75
N ALA A 13 -10.91 7.31 -10.28
CA ALA A 13 -10.16 6.30 -9.54
C ALA A 13 -8.68 6.68 -9.33
N PHE A 14 -8.01 7.20 -10.36
CA PHE A 14 -6.57 7.41 -10.36
C PHE A 14 -6.14 8.88 -10.40
N GLY A 15 -7.04 9.83 -10.64
CA GLY A 15 -6.71 11.25 -10.75
C GLY A 15 -5.93 11.80 -9.54
N PRO A 16 -6.42 11.61 -8.30
CA PRO A 16 -5.71 12.06 -7.10
C PRO A 16 -4.34 11.37 -6.93
N ALA A 17 -4.27 10.06 -7.15
CA ALA A 17 -3.03 9.29 -7.03
C ALA A 17 -1.99 9.72 -8.09
N LEU A 18 -2.42 9.99 -9.32
CA LEU A 18 -1.58 10.48 -10.40
C LEU A 18 -1.07 11.89 -10.13
N ALA A 19 -1.92 12.77 -9.58
CA ALA A 19 -1.51 14.11 -9.17
C ALA A 19 -0.41 14.06 -8.09
N LEU A 20 -0.60 13.23 -7.05
CA LEU A 20 0.42 13.04 -6.02
C LEU A 20 1.72 12.47 -6.58
N TYR A 21 1.63 11.52 -7.51
CA TYR A 21 2.82 10.97 -8.18
C TYR A 21 3.60 12.05 -8.94
N ILE A 22 2.93 12.82 -9.80
CA ILE A 22 3.57 13.86 -10.64
C ILE A 22 4.15 14.99 -9.79
N PHE A 23 3.39 15.51 -8.81
CA PHE A 23 3.82 16.69 -8.04
C PHE A 23 4.79 16.37 -6.90
N THR A 24 4.70 15.17 -6.31
CA THR A 24 5.44 14.86 -5.06
C THR A 24 6.52 13.80 -5.24
N ILE A 25 6.33 12.82 -6.12
CA ILE A 25 7.18 11.62 -6.19
C ILE A 25 8.23 11.73 -7.29
N VAL A 26 7.87 12.26 -8.46
CA VAL A 26 8.78 12.37 -9.62
C VAL A 26 9.95 13.34 -9.36
N THR A 27 9.81 14.26 -8.40
CA THR A 27 10.84 15.24 -8.05
C THR A 27 12.11 14.63 -7.47
N GLU A 28 12.03 13.47 -6.82
CA GLU A 28 13.18 12.78 -6.22
C GLU A 28 13.19 11.29 -6.62
N PRO A 29 14.21 10.80 -7.35
CA PRO A 29 14.24 9.42 -7.85
C PRO A 29 14.23 8.37 -6.72
N LEU A 30 14.75 8.72 -5.54
CA LEU A 30 14.68 7.86 -4.34
C LEU A 30 13.22 7.56 -3.92
N ARG A 31 12.31 8.53 -4.06
CA ARG A 31 10.89 8.33 -3.72
C ARG A 31 10.22 7.36 -4.68
N ILE A 32 10.61 7.37 -5.95
CA ILE A 32 10.13 6.41 -6.96
C ILE A 32 10.56 4.99 -6.56
N ILE A 33 11.83 4.80 -6.18
CA ILE A 33 12.34 3.49 -5.75
C ILE A 33 11.57 2.98 -4.53
N PHE A 34 11.37 3.84 -3.52
CA PHE A 34 10.59 3.48 -2.34
C PHE A 34 9.14 3.13 -2.69
N LEU A 35 8.48 3.90 -3.56
CA LEU A 35 7.13 3.59 -4.02
C LEU A 35 7.04 2.22 -4.71
N ILE A 36 7.99 1.88 -5.58
CA ILE A 36 8.04 0.57 -6.26
C ILE A 36 8.22 -0.56 -5.25
N ILE A 37 9.12 -0.39 -4.27
CA ILE A 37 9.31 -1.37 -3.20
C ILE A 37 8.03 -1.52 -2.38
N GLY A 38 7.37 -0.42 -2.00
CA GLY A 38 6.09 -0.47 -1.28
C GLY A 38 5.00 -1.23 -2.05
N ALA A 39 4.87 -0.98 -3.35
CA ALA A 39 3.94 -1.69 -4.22
C ALA A 39 4.28 -3.19 -4.32
N PHE A 40 5.56 -3.55 -4.39
CA PHE A 40 6.00 -4.94 -4.37
C PHE A 40 5.63 -5.64 -3.05
N PHE A 41 5.88 -5.01 -1.90
CA PHE A 41 5.49 -5.55 -0.60
C PHE A 41 3.97 -5.72 -0.49
N TRP A 42 3.19 -4.79 -1.02
CA TRP A 42 1.73 -4.90 -1.08
C TRP A 42 1.29 -6.11 -1.93
N LEU A 43 1.87 -6.31 -3.12
CA LEU A 43 1.59 -7.48 -3.97
C LEU A 43 1.94 -8.80 -3.28
N VAL A 44 3.09 -8.86 -2.60
CA VAL A 44 3.51 -10.05 -1.84
C VAL A 44 2.52 -10.32 -0.69
N SER A 45 2.04 -9.29 0.00
CA SER A 45 1.04 -9.43 1.06
C SER A 45 -0.28 -10.02 0.54
N LEU A 46 -0.74 -9.59 -0.64
CA LEU A 46 -1.91 -10.16 -1.31
C LEU A 46 -1.68 -11.59 -1.77
N LEU A 47 -0.48 -11.92 -2.26
CA LEU A 47 -0.12 -13.28 -2.63
C LEU A 47 -0.28 -14.23 -1.44
N PHE A 48 0.30 -13.90 -0.28
CA PHE A 48 0.14 -14.69 0.94
C PHE A 48 -1.32 -14.78 1.38
N SER A 49 -2.05 -13.67 1.32
CA SER A 49 -3.48 -13.67 1.65
C SER A 49 -4.29 -14.59 0.71
N SER A 50 -3.98 -14.61 -0.58
CA SER A 50 -4.66 -15.46 -1.56
C SER A 50 -4.35 -16.94 -1.35
N LEU A 51 -3.12 -17.28 -0.96
CA LEU A 51 -2.73 -18.65 -0.61
C LEU A 51 -3.48 -19.17 0.62
N ILE A 52 -3.63 -18.33 1.65
CA ILE A 52 -4.39 -18.68 2.86
C ILE A 52 -5.87 -18.88 2.51
N TRP A 53 -6.45 -17.99 1.70
CA TRP A 53 -7.83 -18.16 1.24
C TRP A 53 -7.98 -19.45 0.43
N PHE A 54 -7.08 -19.73 -0.51
CA PHE A 54 -7.14 -20.89 -1.39
C PHE A 54 -7.05 -22.22 -0.62
N THR A 55 -6.13 -22.30 0.35
CA THR A 55 -6.00 -23.48 1.22
C THR A 55 -7.25 -23.66 2.10
N THR A 56 -7.77 -22.58 2.67
CA THR A 56 -9.00 -22.60 3.49
C THR A 56 -10.22 -23.05 2.68
N ALA A 57 -10.39 -22.50 1.46
CA ALA A 57 -11.49 -22.86 0.56
C ALA A 57 -11.41 -24.33 0.12
N THR A 58 -10.20 -24.84 -0.14
CA THR A 58 -9.98 -26.24 -0.51
C THR A 58 -10.28 -27.20 0.64
N LEU A 59 -9.91 -26.83 1.88
CA LEU A 59 -10.10 -27.67 3.07
C LEU A 59 -11.55 -27.76 3.55
N ILE A 60 -12.31 -26.67 3.44
CA ILE A 60 -13.66 -26.60 4.02
C ILE A 60 -14.73 -27.25 3.12
N GLY A 61 -14.44 -27.48 1.84
CA GLY A 61 -15.36 -28.13 0.91
C GLY A 61 -16.58 -27.24 0.57
N ASN A 62 -16.79 -26.99 -0.71
CA ASN A 62 -17.68 -25.94 -1.21
C ASN A 62 -19.17 -26.34 -1.16
N LYS A 63 -19.74 -26.57 0.04
CA LYS A 63 -21.06 -27.23 0.18
C LYS A 63 -22.22 -26.38 0.71
N ASP A 64 -22.00 -25.25 1.37
CA ASP A 64 -23.10 -24.43 1.90
C ASP A 64 -22.94 -22.92 1.57
N GLU A 65 -23.88 -22.37 0.79
CA GLU A 65 -23.96 -20.96 0.33
C GLU A 65 -23.81 -19.89 1.45
N PRO A 66 -24.38 -20.07 2.67
CA PRO A 66 -24.21 -19.11 3.76
C PRO A 66 -22.77 -19.07 4.30
N ARG A 67 -22.05 -20.20 4.28
CA ARG A 67 -20.70 -20.32 4.86
C ARG A 67 -19.66 -19.59 4.02
N GLU A 68 -19.84 -19.55 2.69
CA GLU A 68 -18.93 -18.88 1.77
C GLU A 68 -18.82 -17.38 2.07
N LYS A 69 -19.94 -16.71 2.35
CA LYS A 69 -19.95 -15.28 2.70
C LYS A 69 -19.15 -14.99 3.98
N TYR A 70 -19.28 -15.83 5.01
CA TYR A 70 -18.50 -15.69 6.24
C TYR A 70 -17.01 -15.97 6.02
N LEU A 71 -16.68 -16.94 5.16
CA LEU A 71 -15.29 -17.23 4.77
C LEU A 71 -14.64 -16.10 3.98
N LEU A 72 -15.39 -15.44 3.09
CA LEU A 72 -14.91 -14.26 2.37
C LEU A 72 -14.65 -13.08 3.32
N ILE A 73 -15.57 -12.81 4.25
CA ILE A 73 -15.39 -11.76 5.27
C ILE A 73 -14.15 -12.07 6.11
N PHE A 74 -14.00 -13.31 6.57
CA PHE A 74 -12.82 -13.74 7.33
C PHE A 74 -11.53 -13.60 6.50
N GLY A 75 -11.55 -14.01 5.24
CA GLY A 75 -10.43 -13.89 4.32
C GLY A 75 -10.01 -12.43 4.11
N VAL A 76 -10.97 -11.51 3.97
CA VAL A 76 -10.70 -10.07 3.88
C VAL A 76 -10.08 -9.54 5.18
N LEU A 77 -10.59 -9.92 6.36
CA LEU A 77 -10.00 -9.50 7.63
C LEU A 77 -8.55 -9.99 7.79
N ILE A 78 -8.28 -11.25 7.46
CA ILE A 78 -6.91 -11.80 7.44
C ILE A 78 -6.03 -11.06 6.43
N SER A 79 -6.57 -10.73 5.25
CA SER A 79 -5.84 -9.97 4.23
C SER A 79 -5.39 -8.61 4.74
N VAL A 80 -6.25 -7.89 5.47
CA VAL A 80 -5.95 -6.58 6.04
C VAL A 80 -4.88 -6.70 7.12
N LEU A 81 -4.95 -7.72 7.99
CA LEU A 81 -3.92 -7.97 9.00
C LEU A 81 -2.55 -8.26 8.39
N ILE A 82 -2.50 -9.08 7.34
CA ILE A 82 -1.25 -9.37 6.62
C ILE A 82 -0.74 -8.11 5.94
N GLN A 83 -1.60 -7.32 5.29
CA GLN A 83 -1.23 -6.06 4.67
C GLN A 83 -0.62 -5.08 5.69
N GLU A 84 -1.20 -4.96 6.88
CA GLU A 84 -0.67 -4.08 7.94
C GLU A 84 0.68 -4.57 8.48
N MET A 85 0.88 -5.88 8.60
CA MET A 85 2.18 -6.46 8.96
C MET A 85 3.26 -6.15 7.92
N PHE A 86 2.94 -6.27 6.63
CA PHE A 86 3.86 -5.91 5.54
C PHE A 86 4.11 -4.40 5.48
N ARG A 87 3.11 -3.56 5.79
CA ARG A 87 3.28 -2.11 5.93
C ARG A 87 4.26 -1.77 7.04
N PHE A 88 4.15 -2.42 8.19
CA PHE A 88 5.09 -2.23 9.30
C PHE A 88 6.51 -2.68 8.95
N ALA A 89 6.65 -3.81 8.25
CA ALA A 89 7.94 -4.29 7.75
C ALA A 89 8.56 -3.28 6.76
N TYR A 90 7.77 -2.76 5.82
CA TYR A 90 8.19 -1.72 4.89
C TYR A 90 8.62 -0.44 5.60
N TYR A 91 7.89 0.02 6.61
CA TYR A 91 8.28 1.18 7.42
C TYR A 91 9.64 0.97 8.12
N LYS A 92 9.88 -0.22 8.69
CA LYS A 92 11.18 -0.55 9.28
C LYS A 92 12.32 -0.52 8.25
N LEU A 93 12.07 -1.05 7.05
CA LEU A 93 13.05 -1.02 5.96
C LEU A 93 13.36 0.40 5.52
N LEU A 94 12.34 1.24 5.35
CA LEU A 94 12.51 2.66 5.02
C LEU A 94 13.30 3.40 6.10
N LYS A 95 12.99 3.17 7.38
CA LYS A 95 13.71 3.81 8.49
C LYS A 95 15.19 3.44 8.46
N LYS A 96 15.50 2.16 8.29
CA LYS A 96 16.88 1.66 8.21
C LYS A 96 17.62 2.21 6.98
N ALA A 97 16.94 2.29 5.83
CA ALA A 97 17.50 2.89 4.63
C ALA A 97 17.78 4.38 4.80
N SER A 98 16.88 5.13 5.44
CA SER A 98 17.07 6.56 5.73
C SER A 98 18.25 6.80 6.69
N GLU A 99 18.38 5.98 7.73
CA GLU A 99 19.52 6.02 8.64
C GLU A 99 20.84 5.71 7.93
N GLY A 100 20.87 4.68 7.09
CA GLY A 100 22.05 4.31 6.29
C GLY A 100 22.43 5.35 5.23
N LEU A 101 21.46 6.04 4.64
CA LEU A 101 21.73 7.14 3.70
C LEU A 101 22.33 8.36 4.40
N LYS A 102 21.87 8.69 5.62
CA LYS A 102 22.39 9.81 6.42
C LYS A 102 23.84 9.62 6.86
N THR A 103 24.27 8.38 7.10
CA THR A 103 25.65 8.09 7.50
C THR A 103 26.62 8.15 6.33
N ILE A 104 26.16 7.88 5.11
CA ILE A 104 26.98 7.89 3.88
C ILE A 104 27.06 9.29 3.27
N ASN A 105 26.01 10.12 3.38
CA ASN A 105 26.00 11.49 2.86
C ASN A 105 25.62 12.54 3.93
N PRO A 106 26.55 12.94 4.82
CA PRO A 106 26.27 13.88 5.91
C PRO A 106 26.07 15.34 5.46
N TYR A 107 26.32 15.67 4.19
CA TYR A 107 26.21 17.03 3.64
C TYR A 107 24.92 17.28 2.84
N GLU A 108 24.14 16.24 2.53
CA GLU A 108 22.85 16.40 1.86
C GLU A 108 21.75 16.58 2.91
N LYS A 109 21.04 17.70 2.82
CA LYS A 109 19.97 18.07 3.75
C LYS A 109 18.87 17.02 3.65
N ALA A 110 18.88 16.06 4.57
CA ALA A 110 17.93 14.96 4.61
C ALA A 110 16.50 15.48 4.39
N PRO A 111 15.70 14.86 3.51
CA PRO A 111 14.32 15.26 3.31
C PRO A 111 13.64 15.18 4.67
N SER A 112 13.14 16.32 5.14
CA SER A 112 12.74 16.48 6.53
C SER A 112 11.72 15.41 6.91
N MET A 113 11.90 14.76 8.05
CA MET A 113 10.94 13.78 8.60
C MET A 113 9.51 14.37 8.70
N ARG A 114 9.37 15.69 8.69
CA ARG A 114 8.07 16.37 8.63
C ARG A 114 7.33 16.12 7.33
N LEU A 115 7.98 16.05 6.17
CA LEU A 115 7.34 15.75 4.87
C LEU A 115 6.85 14.30 4.77
N LEU A 116 7.48 13.36 5.50
CA LEU A 116 7.00 11.98 5.67
C LEU A 116 5.95 11.84 6.78
N ALA A 117 5.93 12.77 7.74
CA ALA A 117 4.96 12.85 8.84
C ALA A 117 3.81 13.86 8.58
N TYR A 118 3.63 14.33 7.35
CA TYR A 118 2.49 15.19 6.96
C TYR A 118 1.29 14.39 6.44
N GLU A 119 1.41 13.07 6.17
CA GLU A 119 0.24 12.21 5.92
C GLU A 119 -0.69 12.02 7.15
N PRO A 120 -0.22 11.97 8.41
CA PRO A 120 -1.11 11.83 9.57
C PRO A 120 -1.71 13.17 10.06
N PHE A 121 -1.06 14.31 9.83
CA PHE A 121 -1.50 15.59 10.42
C PHE A 121 -2.71 16.24 9.71
N TYR A 122 -3.07 15.77 8.50
CA TYR A 122 -4.37 16.13 7.89
C TYR A 122 -5.56 15.38 8.49
N MET A 123 -5.33 14.31 9.29
CA MET A 123 -6.41 13.55 9.91
C MET A 123 -6.82 14.06 11.29
N GLU A 124 -6.03 14.92 11.95
CA GLU A 124 -6.36 15.44 13.30
C GLU A 124 -6.96 16.86 13.29
N LYS A 125 -7.03 17.53 12.13
CA LYS A 125 -7.75 18.82 11.98
C LYS A 125 -9.04 18.74 11.17
N ALA A 126 -9.45 17.54 10.76
CA ALA A 126 -10.69 17.31 10.02
C ALA A 126 -11.74 16.47 10.79
N MET A 127 -11.48 16.09 12.04
CA MET A 127 -12.51 15.63 12.99
C MET A 127 -12.03 15.73 14.43
#